data_AF-A0A662ECE5-F1
#
_entry.id   AF-A0A662ECE5-F1
#
_cell.length_a   1.000
_cell.length_b   1.000
_cell.length_c   1.000
_cell.angle_alpha   90.00
_cell.angle_beta   90.00
_cell.angle_gamma   90.00
#
_symmetry.space_group_name_H-M   'P 1'
#
loop_
_entity.id
_entity.type
_entity.pdbx_description
1 polymer ?
#
loop_
_entity_poly.entity_id
_entity_poly.type
_entity_poly.pdbx_seq_one_letter_code
_entity_poly.pdbx_strand_id
1 'polypeptide(L)'
;MAERISSMGPDQLLAVADGEGLDDRQAIEILGNPHCTVEVAERVAGHRRLLGSERIRRLVCTVRGMPTPRVADLVATLPWLGLLQLSQDPKTSPMVRKMTERRLLLKLPKLTLGEKIGLARRSHRALYAPLIATADDQVIVALLENPRLTEDDVVNLLNSSDPDPTVFSAVLRSPRWAPRRGIRVAMARNRSTPLPVALSAVAELAPGELKALAEDPGLPEGVRKGVLGLLKKRGNILEKTVL
;
A
#
# COMPACT_ATOMS: atom_id res chain seq x y z
N MET A 1 -19.62 0.52 -42.68
CA MET A 1 -18.87 1.12 -41.55
C MET A 1 -19.06 0.21 -40.35
N ALA A 2 -18.00 -0.43 -39.86
CA ALA A 2 -18.09 -1.27 -38.67
C ALA A 2 -18.49 -0.38 -37.48
N GLU A 3 -19.63 -0.69 -36.86
CA GLU A 3 -20.11 0.00 -35.68
C GLU A 3 -19.05 -0.13 -34.57
N ARG A 4 -18.73 0.96 -33.87
CA ARG A 4 -17.71 0.90 -32.82
C ARG A 4 -18.28 0.09 -31.65
N ILE A 5 -17.53 -0.90 -31.14
CA ILE A 5 -17.94 -1.71 -29.98
C ILE A 5 -18.31 -0.84 -28.78
N SER A 6 -17.72 0.35 -28.67
CA SER A 6 -18.03 1.34 -27.63
C SER A 6 -19.47 1.87 -27.64
N SER A 7 -20.19 1.83 -28.76
CA SER A 7 -21.58 2.30 -28.87
C SER A 7 -22.62 1.17 -28.86
N MET A 8 -22.18 -0.08 -28.75
CA MET A 8 -23.06 -1.25 -28.80
C MET A 8 -23.83 -1.44 -27.49
N GLY A 9 -25.09 -1.87 -27.62
CA GLY A 9 -25.92 -2.32 -26.51
C GLY A 9 -25.64 -3.78 -26.09
N PRO A 10 -26.28 -4.27 -25.01
CA PRO A 10 -26.02 -5.61 -24.46
C PRO A 10 -26.14 -6.76 -25.47
N ASP A 11 -27.21 -6.79 -26.27
CA ASP A 11 -27.47 -7.88 -27.23
C ASP A 11 -26.45 -7.88 -28.38
N GLN A 12 -26.05 -6.68 -28.84
CA GLN A 12 -25.00 -6.53 -29.85
C GLN A 12 -23.65 -6.99 -29.31
N LEU A 13 -23.32 -6.63 -28.06
CA LEU A 13 -22.09 -7.09 -27.41
C LEU A 13 -22.07 -8.62 -27.24
N LEU A 14 -23.22 -9.22 -26.91
CA LEU A 14 -23.35 -10.67 -26.81
C LEU A 14 -23.12 -11.34 -28.17
N ALA A 15 -23.74 -10.81 -29.24
CA ALA A 15 -23.53 -11.31 -30.59
C ALA A 15 -22.06 -11.26 -31.02
N VAL A 16 -21.33 -10.19 -30.65
CA VAL A 16 -19.88 -10.09 -30.92
C VAL A 16 -19.09 -11.07 -30.04
N ALA A 17 -19.47 -11.23 -28.77
CA ALA A 17 -18.79 -12.15 -27.85
C ALA A 17 -18.94 -13.63 -28.25
N ASP A 18 -20.05 -13.96 -28.90
CA ASP A 18 -20.37 -15.29 -29.44
C ASP A 18 -19.57 -15.63 -30.70
N GLY A 19 -19.06 -14.63 -31.42
CA GLY A 19 -18.33 -14.80 -32.67
C GLY A 19 -17.01 -15.55 -32.48
N GLU A 20 -16.74 -16.54 -33.34
CA GLU A 20 -15.50 -17.34 -33.30
C GLU A 20 -14.22 -16.50 -33.52
N GLY A 21 -14.35 -15.37 -34.23
CA GLY A 21 -13.26 -14.45 -34.57
C GLY A 21 -12.89 -13.41 -33.51
N LEU A 22 -13.47 -13.46 -32.30
CA LEU A 22 -13.27 -12.43 -31.27
C LEU A 22 -11.79 -12.26 -30.88
N ASP A 23 -11.13 -11.16 -31.22
CA ASP A 23 -9.72 -10.96 -30.85
C ASP A 23 -9.53 -10.31 -29.45
N ASP A 24 -8.27 -10.23 -28.99
CA ASP A 24 -7.93 -9.62 -27.69
C ASP A 24 -8.39 -8.17 -27.57
N ARG A 25 -8.32 -7.40 -28.66
CA ARG A 25 -8.68 -5.98 -28.68
C ARG A 25 -10.18 -5.82 -28.53
N GLN A 26 -10.96 -6.55 -29.31
CA GLN A 26 -12.41 -6.57 -29.23
C GLN A 26 -12.87 -7.04 -27.86
N ALA A 27 -12.24 -8.08 -27.29
CA ALA A 27 -12.55 -8.55 -25.94
C ALA A 27 -12.31 -7.46 -24.87
N ILE A 28 -11.20 -6.71 -24.97
CA ILE A 28 -10.93 -5.57 -24.08
C ILE A 28 -11.96 -4.45 -24.27
N GLU A 29 -12.35 -4.15 -25.51
CA GLU A 29 -13.37 -3.15 -25.82
C GLU A 29 -14.75 -3.56 -25.27
N ILE A 30 -15.13 -4.84 -25.40
CA ILE A 30 -16.37 -5.40 -24.85
C ILE A 30 -16.37 -5.29 -23.32
N LEU A 31 -15.33 -5.81 -22.65
CA LEU A 31 -15.26 -5.81 -21.18
C LEU A 31 -15.13 -4.39 -20.59
N GLY A 32 -14.65 -3.44 -21.38
CA GLY A 32 -14.60 -2.02 -21.01
C GLY A 32 -15.93 -1.27 -21.20
N ASN A 33 -16.87 -1.84 -21.96
CA ASN A 33 -18.13 -1.19 -22.32
C ASN A 33 -19.07 -1.10 -21.09
N PRO A 34 -19.71 0.07 -20.83
CA PRO A 34 -20.68 0.24 -19.74
C PRO A 34 -21.87 -0.75 -19.75
N HIS A 35 -22.22 -1.27 -20.92
CA HIS A 35 -23.30 -2.23 -21.14
C HIS A 35 -22.83 -3.70 -21.10
N CYS A 36 -21.57 -3.97 -20.73
CA CYS A 36 -21.08 -5.33 -20.56
C CYS A 36 -21.79 -6.01 -19.38
N THR A 37 -22.66 -6.98 -19.69
CA THR A 37 -23.36 -7.79 -18.69
C THR A 37 -22.47 -8.96 -18.23
N VAL A 38 -22.88 -9.63 -17.14
CA VAL A 38 -22.22 -10.85 -16.67
C VAL A 38 -22.23 -11.93 -17.76
N GLU A 39 -23.34 -12.08 -18.48
CA GLU A 39 -23.46 -13.08 -19.56
C GLU A 39 -22.45 -12.83 -20.69
N VAL A 40 -22.32 -11.56 -21.13
CA VAL A 40 -21.32 -11.16 -22.14
C VAL A 40 -19.90 -11.45 -21.63
N ALA A 41 -19.61 -11.09 -20.38
CA ALA A 41 -18.29 -11.33 -19.79
C ALA A 41 -17.98 -12.82 -19.61
N GLU A 42 -18.98 -13.65 -19.26
CA GLU A 42 -18.84 -15.11 -19.20
C GLU A 42 -18.58 -15.71 -20.57
N ARG A 43 -19.22 -15.19 -21.62
CA ARG A 43 -18.96 -15.61 -22.98
C ARG A 43 -17.52 -15.32 -23.38
N VAL A 44 -17.03 -14.10 -23.13
CA VAL A 44 -15.62 -13.74 -23.36
C VAL A 44 -14.68 -14.65 -22.57
N ALA A 45 -15.00 -14.93 -21.30
CA ALA A 45 -14.22 -15.82 -20.44
C ALA A 45 -14.29 -17.31 -20.84
N GLY A 46 -15.27 -17.71 -21.66
CA GLY A 46 -15.35 -19.06 -22.23
C GLY A 46 -14.24 -19.35 -23.25
N HIS A 47 -13.73 -18.31 -23.92
CA HIS A 47 -12.66 -18.43 -24.91
C HIS A 47 -11.29 -18.59 -24.22
N ARG A 48 -10.82 -19.83 -24.07
CA ARG A 48 -9.53 -20.15 -23.41
C ARG A 48 -8.34 -19.35 -23.96
N ARG A 49 -8.32 -19.06 -25.26
CA ARG A 49 -7.27 -18.25 -25.91
C ARG A 49 -7.18 -16.83 -25.35
N LEU A 50 -8.33 -16.19 -25.12
CA LEU A 50 -8.40 -14.82 -24.57
C LEU A 50 -7.97 -14.78 -23.11
N LEU A 51 -8.26 -15.84 -22.35
CA LEU A 51 -7.78 -15.99 -20.98
C LEU A 51 -6.26 -16.18 -20.89
N GLY A 52 -5.50 -16.28 -21.98
CA GLY A 52 -4.04 -16.15 -21.98
C GLY A 52 -3.57 -14.74 -21.62
N SER A 53 -4.38 -13.72 -21.95
CA SER A 53 -4.11 -12.32 -21.66
C SER A 53 -4.41 -11.96 -20.21
N GLU A 54 -3.39 -11.50 -19.48
CA GLU A 54 -3.55 -11.05 -18.08
C GLU A 54 -4.57 -9.92 -17.95
N ARG A 55 -4.56 -8.98 -18.89
CA ARG A 55 -5.48 -7.84 -18.92
C ARG A 55 -6.93 -8.29 -19.04
N ILE A 56 -7.21 -9.25 -19.93
CA ILE A 56 -8.56 -9.80 -20.09
C ILE A 56 -9.00 -10.51 -18.81
N ARG A 57 -8.15 -11.36 -18.23
CA ARG A 57 -8.44 -12.02 -16.94
C ARG A 57 -8.80 -11.01 -15.86
N ARG A 58 -8.11 -9.87 -15.76
CA ARG A 58 -8.47 -8.82 -14.79
C ARG A 58 -9.79 -8.14 -15.10
N LEU A 59 -10.02 -7.76 -16.35
CA LEU A 59 -11.23 -7.06 -16.76
C LEU A 59 -12.48 -7.90 -16.48
N VAL A 60 -12.41 -9.22 -16.72
CA VAL A 60 -13.50 -10.13 -16.32
C VAL A 60 -13.76 -10.07 -14.80
N CYS A 61 -12.71 -9.96 -13.98
CA CYS A 61 -12.85 -9.85 -12.52
C CYS A 61 -13.48 -8.52 -12.06
N THR A 62 -13.49 -7.47 -12.88
CA THR A 62 -14.10 -6.17 -12.53
C THR A 62 -15.58 -6.07 -12.91
N VAL A 63 -16.11 -7.04 -13.67
CA VAL A 63 -17.53 -7.07 -14.06
C VAL A 63 -18.40 -7.31 -12.83
N ARG A 64 -19.37 -6.43 -12.62
CA ARG A 64 -20.28 -6.48 -11.47
C ARG A 64 -21.18 -7.71 -11.58
N GLY A 65 -21.24 -8.51 -10.53
CA GLY A 65 -22.08 -9.73 -10.48
C GLY A 65 -21.42 -10.97 -11.05
N MET A 66 -20.14 -10.90 -11.42
CA MET A 66 -19.40 -12.07 -11.91
C MET A 66 -19.41 -13.23 -10.89
N PRO A 67 -19.66 -14.48 -11.30
CA PRO A 67 -19.69 -15.62 -10.39
C PRO A 67 -18.40 -15.75 -9.56
N THR A 68 -18.55 -15.89 -8.25
CA THR A 68 -17.42 -15.95 -7.32
C THR A 68 -16.42 -17.06 -7.64
N PRO A 69 -16.83 -18.30 -8.01
CA PRO A 69 -15.90 -19.35 -8.41
C PRO A 69 -15.03 -18.93 -9.61
N ARG A 70 -15.64 -18.30 -10.62
CA ARG A 70 -14.92 -17.82 -11.80
C ARG A 70 -13.89 -16.76 -11.43
N VAL A 71 -14.26 -15.81 -10.59
CA VAL A 71 -13.32 -14.78 -10.12
C VAL A 71 -12.19 -15.40 -9.32
N ALA A 72 -12.48 -16.36 -8.44
CA ALA A 72 -11.47 -17.04 -7.64
C ALA A 72 -10.44 -17.77 -8.53
N ASP A 73 -10.91 -18.48 -9.57
CA ASP A 73 -10.04 -19.16 -10.54
C ASP A 73 -9.14 -18.17 -11.27
N LEU A 74 -9.71 -17.07 -11.79
CA LEU A 74 -8.94 -16.05 -12.50
C LEU A 74 -7.92 -15.37 -11.58
N VAL A 75 -8.33 -14.94 -10.38
CA VAL A 75 -7.46 -14.35 -9.36
C VAL A 75 -6.32 -15.29 -8.99
N ALA A 76 -6.57 -16.60 -8.94
CA ALA A 76 -5.53 -17.58 -8.60
C ALA A 76 -4.37 -17.59 -9.62
N THR A 77 -4.65 -17.27 -10.89
CA THR A 77 -3.70 -17.26 -12.01
C THR A 77 -2.97 -15.94 -12.22
N LEU A 78 -3.44 -14.84 -11.61
CA LEU A 78 -2.84 -13.52 -11.84
C LEU A 78 -1.42 -13.41 -11.22
N PRO A 79 -0.48 -12.72 -11.91
CA PRO A 79 0.80 -12.35 -11.34
C PRO A 79 0.61 -11.28 -10.25
N TRP A 80 1.63 -11.04 -9.42
CA TRP A 80 1.53 -10.07 -8.32
C TRP A 80 1.14 -8.66 -8.80
N LEU A 81 1.66 -8.23 -9.95
CA LEU A 81 1.34 -6.91 -10.52
C LEU A 81 -0.12 -6.84 -10.96
N GLY A 82 -0.64 -7.93 -11.56
CA GLY A 82 -2.04 -8.03 -11.95
C GLY A 82 -2.98 -8.03 -10.74
N LEU A 83 -2.61 -8.75 -9.68
CA LEU A 83 -3.33 -8.71 -8.40
C LEU A 83 -3.33 -7.30 -7.82
N LEU A 84 -2.18 -6.63 -7.79
CA LEU A 84 -2.09 -5.26 -7.28
C LEU A 84 -2.99 -4.32 -8.10
N GLN A 85 -2.92 -4.38 -9.42
CA GLN A 85 -3.73 -3.55 -10.31
C GLN A 85 -5.22 -3.83 -10.15
N LEU A 86 -5.65 -5.10 -10.02
CA LEU A 86 -7.05 -5.45 -9.77
C LEU A 86 -7.54 -4.91 -8.42
N SER A 87 -6.73 -5.02 -7.37
CA SER A 87 -7.11 -4.53 -6.03
C SER A 87 -7.28 -3.01 -5.98
N GLN A 88 -6.54 -2.28 -6.83
CA GLN A 88 -6.52 -0.82 -6.88
C GLN A 88 -7.50 -0.23 -7.89
N ASP A 89 -8.10 -1.07 -8.75
CA ASP A 89 -9.09 -0.62 -9.72
C ASP A 89 -10.38 -0.18 -8.99
N PRO A 90 -10.85 1.06 -9.23
CA PRO A 90 -12.09 1.57 -8.64
C PRO A 90 -13.34 0.76 -9.02
N LYS A 91 -13.33 0.09 -10.18
CA LYS A 91 -14.44 -0.75 -10.64
C LYS A 91 -14.51 -2.09 -9.91
N THR A 92 -13.42 -2.52 -9.27
CA THR A 92 -13.38 -3.79 -8.54
C THR A 92 -14.28 -3.75 -7.31
N SER A 93 -15.18 -4.74 -7.21
CA SER A 93 -16.07 -4.87 -6.05
C SER A 93 -15.29 -5.13 -4.74
N PRO A 94 -15.81 -4.73 -3.56
CA PRO A 94 -15.10 -4.92 -2.29
C PRO A 94 -14.74 -6.37 -1.98
N MET A 95 -15.59 -7.33 -2.36
CA MET A 95 -15.32 -8.76 -2.18
C MET A 95 -14.12 -9.20 -3.03
N VAL A 96 -14.11 -8.83 -4.31
CA VAL A 96 -13.00 -9.18 -5.22
C VAL A 96 -11.72 -8.52 -4.76
N ARG A 97 -11.75 -7.25 -4.35
CA ARG A 97 -10.59 -6.55 -3.78
C ARG A 97 -9.98 -7.32 -2.61
N LYS A 98 -10.80 -7.73 -1.62
CA LYS A 98 -10.34 -8.54 -0.48
C LYS A 98 -9.77 -9.89 -0.92
N MET A 99 -10.40 -10.56 -1.88
CA MET A 99 -9.92 -11.83 -2.43
C MET A 99 -8.53 -11.66 -3.07
N THR A 100 -8.37 -10.60 -3.86
CA THR A 100 -7.12 -10.26 -4.55
C THR A 100 -6.02 -9.89 -3.57
N GLU A 101 -6.31 -9.06 -2.57
CA GLU A 101 -5.37 -8.71 -1.49
C GLU A 101 -4.91 -9.98 -0.75
N ARG A 102 -5.84 -10.85 -0.35
CA ARG A 102 -5.50 -12.13 0.30
C ARG A 102 -4.59 -12.98 -0.58
N ARG A 103 -4.89 -13.07 -1.88
CA ARG A 103 -4.06 -13.84 -2.83
C ARG A 103 -2.65 -13.24 -2.98
N LEU A 104 -2.54 -11.92 -2.98
CA LEU A 104 -1.26 -11.21 -3.05
C LEU A 104 -0.43 -11.45 -1.77
N LEU A 105 -1.06 -11.41 -0.59
CA LEU A 105 -0.41 -11.73 0.69
C LEU A 105 0.10 -13.17 0.74
N LEU A 106 -0.66 -14.13 0.22
CA LEU A 106 -0.21 -15.52 0.11
C LEU A 106 1.00 -15.70 -0.83
N LYS A 107 1.16 -14.82 -1.82
CA LYS A 107 2.31 -14.81 -2.73
C LYS A 107 3.51 -14.07 -2.17
N LEU A 108 3.30 -13.10 -1.27
CA LEU A 108 4.34 -12.19 -0.76
C LEU A 108 5.63 -12.90 -0.29
N PRO A 109 5.59 -14.01 0.48
CA PRO A 109 6.81 -14.69 0.91
C PRO A 109 7.63 -15.28 -0.24
N LYS A 110 6.97 -15.61 -1.36
CA LYS A 110 7.58 -16.23 -2.55
C LYS A 110 8.06 -15.22 -3.59
N LEU A 111 7.77 -13.93 -3.41
CA LEU A 111 8.24 -12.88 -4.32
C LEU A 111 9.75 -12.71 -4.16
N THR A 112 10.42 -12.43 -5.27
CA THR A 112 11.82 -11.98 -5.25
C THR A 112 11.94 -10.64 -4.54
N LEU A 113 13.13 -10.29 -4.07
CA LEU A 113 13.37 -8.99 -3.42
C LEU A 113 12.97 -7.81 -4.33
N GLY A 114 13.32 -7.87 -5.61
CA GLY A 114 12.94 -6.83 -6.58
C GLY A 114 11.42 -6.70 -6.76
N GLU A 115 10.68 -7.80 -6.73
CA GLU A 115 9.21 -7.78 -6.76
C GLU A 115 8.60 -7.22 -5.47
N LYS A 116 9.15 -7.56 -4.30
CA LYS A 116 8.72 -6.98 -3.01
C LYS A 116 8.94 -5.46 -3.00
N ILE A 117 10.10 -5.00 -3.47
CA ILE A 117 10.41 -3.57 -3.63
C ILE A 117 9.43 -2.91 -4.61
N GLY A 118 9.19 -3.53 -5.77
CA GLY A 118 8.24 -3.03 -6.77
C GLY A 118 6.81 -2.95 -6.24
N LEU A 119 6.41 -3.93 -5.43
CA LEU A 119 5.13 -3.94 -4.73
C LEU A 119 5.05 -2.84 -3.67
N ALA A 120 6.10 -2.66 -2.85
CA ALA A 120 6.15 -1.66 -1.80
C ALA A 120 5.91 -0.24 -2.34
N ARG A 121 6.60 0.15 -3.42
CA ARG A 121 6.48 1.47 -4.05
C ARG A 121 5.08 1.78 -4.58
N ARG A 122 4.29 0.76 -4.91
CA ARG A 122 3.00 0.89 -5.61
C ARG A 122 1.81 0.45 -4.76
N SER A 123 2.06 -0.05 -3.56
CA SER A 123 1.06 -0.64 -2.67
C SER A 123 0.05 0.38 -2.16
N HIS A 124 -1.07 -0.13 -1.65
CA HIS A 124 -2.09 0.61 -0.91
C HIS A 124 -2.17 0.09 0.53
N ARG A 125 -2.90 0.82 1.39
CA ARG A 125 -2.90 0.66 2.85
C ARG A 125 -2.98 -0.77 3.38
N ALA A 126 -3.77 -1.62 2.75
CA ALA A 126 -3.96 -3.02 3.16
C ALA A 126 -2.66 -3.86 3.14
N LEU A 127 -1.63 -3.40 2.42
CA LEU A 127 -0.39 -4.14 2.21
C LEU A 127 0.79 -3.56 3.01
N TYR A 128 0.64 -2.39 3.64
CA TYR A 128 1.77 -1.71 4.30
C TYR A 128 2.34 -2.50 5.46
N ALA A 129 1.48 -2.95 6.40
CA ALA A 129 1.93 -3.73 7.55
C ALA A 129 2.56 -5.08 7.13
N PRO A 130 1.96 -5.88 6.21
CA PRO A 130 2.59 -7.09 5.71
C PRO A 130 3.94 -6.88 5.01
N LEU A 131 4.12 -5.75 4.30
CA LEU A 131 5.39 -5.42 3.67
C LEU A 131 6.46 -5.03 4.68
N ILE A 132 6.09 -4.34 5.75
CA ILE A 132 7.02 -4.03 6.85
C ILE A 132 7.40 -5.30 7.62
N ALA A 133 6.45 -6.20 7.82
CA ALA A 133 6.68 -7.48 8.49
C ALA A 133 7.66 -8.40 7.75
N THR A 134 8.07 -8.08 6.52
CA THR A 134 9.17 -8.81 5.87
C THR A 134 10.54 -8.48 6.45
N ALA A 135 10.67 -7.45 7.31
CA ALA A 135 11.89 -7.03 7.98
C ALA A 135 13.09 -6.80 7.02
N ASP A 136 12.78 -6.34 5.80
CA ASP A 136 13.79 -6.09 4.76
C ASP A 136 13.96 -4.59 4.55
N ASP A 137 15.17 -4.09 4.82
CA ASP A 137 15.48 -2.65 4.77
C ASP A 137 15.17 -2.04 3.39
N GLN A 138 15.45 -2.75 2.30
CA GLN A 138 15.17 -2.25 0.94
C GLN A 138 13.67 -2.16 0.67
N VAL A 139 12.89 -3.13 1.15
CA VAL A 139 11.43 -3.12 1.03
C VAL A 139 10.82 -1.99 1.87
N ILE A 140 11.31 -1.78 3.09
CA ILE A 140 10.84 -0.73 3.99
C ILE A 140 11.16 0.66 3.41
N VAL A 141 12.38 0.88 2.94
CA VAL A 141 12.78 2.14 2.29
C VAL A 141 11.89 2.40 1.06
N ALA A 142 11.69 1.38 0.23
CA ALA A 142 10.82 1.46 -0.95
C ALA A 142 9.34 1.75 -0.58
N LEU A 143 8.85 1.26 0.56
CA LEU A 143 7.52 1.62 1.06
C LEU A 143 7.47 3.07 1.51
N LEU A 144 8.50 3.57 2.21
CA LEU A 144 8.58 4.97 2.65
C LEU A 144 8.64 5.97 1.47
N GLU A 145 9.14 5.53 0.31
CA GLU A 145 9.10 6.29 -0.95
C GLU A 145 7.73 6.29 -1.63
N ASN A 146 6.79 5.43 -1.21
CA ASN A 146 5.49 5.30 -1.86
C ASN A 146 4.71 6.63 -1.79
N PRO A 147 4.29 7.21 -2.93
CA PRO A 147 3.60 8.49 -2.96
C PRO A 147 2.23 8.45 -2.26
N ARG A 148 1.61 7.27 -2.14
CA ARG A 148 0.32 7.08 -1.47
C ARG A 148 0.43 6.97 0.05
N LEU A 149 1.63 6.74 0.57
CA LEU A 149 1.86 6.65 2.01
C LEU A 149 1.69 8.05 2.62
N THR A 150 0.88 8.13 3.69
CA THR A 150 0.60 9.36 4.44
C THR A 150 1.35 9.39 5.77
N GLU A 151 1.40 10.57 6.43
CA GLU A 151 2.00 10.67 7.77
C GLU A 151 1.25 9.82 8.80
N ASP A 152 -0.08 9.82 8.76
CA ASP A 152 -0.91 8.97 9.61
C ASP A 152 -0.62 7.48 9.40
N ASP A 153 -0.35 7.07 8.15
CA ASP A 153 0.07 5.68 7.88
C ASP A 153 1.40 5.37 8.56
N VAL A 154 2.39 6.25 8.43
CA VAL A 154 3.71 6.04 9.06
C VAL A 154 3.57 6.00 10.59
N VAL A 155 2.79 6.89 11.19
CA VAL A 155 2.53 6.89 12.64
C VAL A 155 1.85 5.59 13.07
N ASN A 156 0.85 5.13 12.32
CA ASN A 156 0.17 3.85 12.60
C ASN A 156 1.11 2.65 12.46
N LEU A 157 2.02 2.67 11.48
CA LEU A 157 3.02 1.64 11.28
C LEU A 157 4.06 1.62 12.40
N LEU A 158 4.48 2.78 12.88
CA LEU A 158 5.37 2.87 14.05
C LEU A 158 4.69 2.34 15.31
N ASN A 159 3.38 2.56 15.45
CA ASN A 159 2.59 2.15 16.61
C ASN A 159 1.96 0.75 16.49
N SER A 160 2.30 -0.05 15.48
CA SER A 160 1.79 -1.40 15.35
C SER A 160 2.26 -2.30 16.50
N SER A 161 1.57 -3.41 16.75
CA SER A 161 2.01 -4.42 17.70
C SER A 161 3.34 -5.03 17.22
N ASP A 162 4.43 -4.67 17.89
CA ASP A 162 5.81 -5.15 17.61
C ASP A 162 6.38 -4.74 16.23
N PRO A 163 6.65 -3.44 16.02
CA PRO A 163 7.29 -2.97 14.79
C PRO A 163 8.76 -3.41 14.75
N ASP A 164 9.21 -3.90 13.60
CA ASP A 164 10.62 -4.27 13.42
C ASP A 164 11.54 -3.05 13.66
N PRO A 165 12.63 -3.17 14.47
CA PRO A 165 13.54 -2.08 14.77
C PRO A 165 14.12 -1.36 13.53
N THR A 166 14.24 -2.05 12.40
CA THR A 166 14.72 -1.50 11.13
C THR A 166 13.81 -0.38 10.61
N VAL A 167 12.50 -0.44 10.87
CA VAL A 167 11.52 0.58 10.44
C VAL A 167 11.85 1.93 11.04
N PHE A 168 12.10 1.99 12.35
CA PHE A 168 12.39 3.25 13.02
C PHE A 168 13.65 3.92 12.46
N SER A 169 14.69 3.11 12.21
CA SER A 169 15.94 3.59 11.63
C SER A 169 15.75 4.07 10.19
N ALA A 170 14.99 3.33 9.38
CA ALA A 170 14.67 3.72 8.01
C ALA A 170 13.84 5.03 7.95
N VAL A 171 12.89 5.20 8.87
CA VAL A 171 12.08 6.42 9.00
C VAL A 171 12.95 7.63 9.33
N LEU A 172 13.90 7.52 10.27
CA LEU A 172 14.82 8.61 10.60
C LEU A 172 15.83 8.93 9.50
N ARG A 173 16.19 7.96 8.65
CA ARG A 173 17.06 8.22 7.48
C ARG A 173 16.29 8.85 6.32
N SER A 174 14.95 8.78 6.32
CA SER A 174 14.16 9.26 5.20
C SER A 174 14.04 10.79 5.21
N PRO A 175 14.46 11.49 4.14
CA PRO A 175 14.35 12.95 4.06
C PRO A 175 12.88 13.43 4.04
N ARG A 176 11.96 12.57 3.62
CA ARG A 176 10.52 12.87 3.57
C ARG A 176 9.86 12.81 4.95
N TRP A 177 10.31 11.91 5.82
CA TRP A 177 9.62 11.56 7.06
C TRP A 177 10.34 12.06 8.31
N ALA A 178 11.68 12.00 8.34
CA ALA A 178 12.47 12.40 9.49
C ALA A 178 12.20 13.85 9.97
N PRO A 179 12.03 14.86 9.08
CA PRO A 179 11.75 16.23 9.53
C PRO A 179 10.36 16.40 10.15
N ARG A 180 9.46 15.42 10.02
CA ARG A 180 8.06 15.58 10.44
C ARG A 180 7.92 15.45 11.95
N ARG A 181 7.35 16.50 12.54
CA ARG A 181 7.06 16.60 13.98
C ARG A 181 6.25 15.40 14.50
N GLY A 182 5.14 15.06 13.84
CA GLY A 182 4.24 14.00 14.28
C GLY A 182 4.96 12.66 14.41
N ILE A 183 5.83 12.36 13.44
CA ILE A 183 6.67 11.17 13.42
C ILE A 183 7.67 11.17 14.58
N ARG A 184 8.40 12.27 14.79
CA ARG A 184 9.38 12.37 15.89
C ARG A 184 8.75 12.15 17.25
N VAL A 185 7.59 12.78 17.48
CA VAL A 185 6.83 12.62 18.72
C VAL A 185 6.31 11.19 18.88
N ALA A 186 5.78 10.59 17.81
CA ALA A 186 5.33 9.19 17.83
C ALA A 186 6.48 8.24 18.19
N MET A 187 7.65 8.40 17.57
CA MET A 187 8.85 7.61 17.87
C MET A 187 9.33 7.79 19.31
N ALA A 188 9.33 9.02 19.83
CA ALA A 188 9.75 9.30 21.21
C ALA A 188 8.84 8.63 22.25
N ARG A 189 7.54 8.55 21.98
CA ARG A 189 6.54 7.95 22.87
C ARG A 189 6.51 6.42 22.80
N ASN A 190 6.90 5.87 21.66
CA ASN A 190 6.79 4.45 21.42
C ASN A 190 7.88 3.66 22.16
N ARG A 191 7.45 2.68 22.96
CA ARG A 191 8.34 1.85 23.81
C ARG A 191 9.18 0.86 23.00
N SER A 192 8.75 0.50 21.80
CA SER A 192 9.48 -0.37 20.87
C SER A 192 10.55 0.39 20.09
N THR A 193 10.55 1.73 20.11
CA THR A 193 11.63 2.51 19.49
C THR A 193 12.93 2.26 20.24
N PRO A 194 14.01 1.83 19.56
CA PRO A 194 15.32 1.72 20.20
C PRO A 194 15.75 3.06 20.81
N LEU A 195 16.25 3.06 22.05
CA LEU A 195 16.58 4.29 22.77
C LEU A 195 17.48 5.27 21.96
N PRO A 196 18.55 4.83 21.27
CA PRO A 196 19.37 5.76 20.46
C PRO A 196 18.57 6.48 19.37
N VAL A 197 17.63 5.77 18.76
CA VAL A 197 16.75 6.29 17.72
C VAL A 197 15.75 7.29 18.33
N ALA A 198 15.15 6.95 19.48
CA ALA A 198 14.24 7.86 20.19
C ALA A 198 14.96 9.15 20.62
N LEU A 199 16.20 9.06 21.10
CA LEU A 199 17.03 10.21 21.48
C LEU A 199 17.37 11.10 20.27
N SER A 200 17.69 10.50 19.12
CA SER A 200 17.89 11.23 17.86
C SER A 200 16.60 11.93 17.40
N ALA A 201 15.44 11.27 17.56
CA ALA A 201 14.16 11.85 17.21
C ALA A 201 13.86 13.12 18.03
N VAL A 202 14.07 13.09 19.35
CA VAL A 202 13.82 14.24 20.23
C VAL A 202 14.87 15.34 20.14
N ALA A 203 16.11 15.02 19.74
CA ALA A 203 17.19 16.01 19.64
C ALA A 203 16.89 17.17 18.67
N GLU A 204 15.97 16.96 17.73
CA GLU A 204 15.57 17.92 16.70
C GLU A 204 14.26 18.65 17.04
N LEU A 205 13.60 18.28 18.14
CA LEU A 205 12.36 18.93 18.58
C LEU A 205 12.65 20.30 19.21
N ALA A 206 11.69 21.23 19.11
CA ALA A 206 11.79 22.55 19.71
C ALA A 206 11.68 22.48 21.25
N PRO A 207 12.25 23.46 21.99
CA PRO A 207 12.22 23.45 23.45
C PRO A 207 10.81 23.33 24.07
N GLY A 208 9.79 23.95 23.48
CA GLY A 208 8.41 23.83 23.95
C GLY A 208 7.86 22.41 23.84
N GLU A 209 8.26 21.68 22.80
CA GLU A 209 7.84 20.29 22.58
C GLU A 209 8.56 19.34 23.51
N LEU A 210 9.85 19.59 23.76
CA LEU A 210 10.62 18.85 24.76
C LEU A 210 10.00 19.00 26.15
N LYS A 211 9.53 20.20 26.52
CA LYS A 211 8.81 20.41 27.79
C LYS A 211 7.52 19.60 27.83
N ALA A 212 6.69 19.69 26.78
CA ALA A 212 5.45 18.91 26.69
C ALA A 212 5.69 17.39 26.76
N LEU A 213 6.75 16.88 26.11
CA LEU A 213 7.14 15.48 26.22
C LEU A 213 7.63 15.10 27.62
N ALA A 214 8.37 15.99 28.30
CA ALA A 214 8.85 15.75 29.66
C ALA A 214 7.71 15.67 30.68
N GLU A 215 6.57 16.30 30.41
CA GLU A 215 5.35 16.25 31.24
C GLU A 215 4.46 15.04 30.90
N ASP A 216 4.62 14.44 29.73
CA ASP A 216 3.81 13.31 29.27
C ASP A 216 4.06 12.06 30.14
N PRO A 217 3.06 11.53 30.87
CA PRO A 217 3.25 10.34 31.72
C PRO A 217 3.55 9.07 30.92
N GLY A 218 3.16 9.01 29.64
CA GLY A 218 3.38 7.87 28.75
C GLY A 218 4.81 7.76 28.23
N LEU A 219 5.64 8.80 28.39
CA LEU A 219 7.00 8.82 27.84
C LEU A 219 7.91 7.78 28.54
N PRO A 220 8.63 6.92 27.78
CA PRO A 220 9.59 5.97 28.33
C PRO A 220 10.68 6.67 29.17
N GLU A 221 11.04 6.09 30.32
CA GLU A 221 11.92 6.74 31.30
C GLU A 221 13.28 7.13 30.72
N GLY A 222 13.88 6.25 29.91
CA GLY A 222 15.16 6.54 29.24
C GLY A 222 15.08 7.74 28.31
N VAL A 223 13.98 7.89 27.57
CA VAL A 223 13.73 9.05 26.70
C VAL A 223 13.48 10.30 27.53
N ARG A 224 12.71 10.21 28.63
CA ARG A 224 12.46 11.32 29.56
C ARG A 224 13.76 11.89 30.12
N LYS A 225 14.66 11.04 30.59
CA LYS A 225 16.00 11.45 31.07
C LYS A 225 16.78 12.20 29.99
N GLY A 226 16.75 11.70 28.75
CA GLY A 226 17.38 12.36 27.60
C GLY A 226 16.78 13.73 27.29
N VAL A 227 15.45 13.84 27.27
CA VAL A 227 14.71 15.10 27.04
C VAL A 227 15.07 16.16 28.09
N LEU A 228 15.05 15.80 29.38
CA LEU A 228 15.42 16.71 30.48
C LEU A 228 16.88 17.17 30.38
N GLY A 229 17.79 16.26 30.02
CA GLY A 229 19.19 16.59 29.78
C GLY A 229 19.38 17.60 28.63
N LEU A 230 18.65 17.42 27.52
CA LEU A 230 18.66 18.34 26.38
C LEU A 230 18.11 19.72 26.75
N LEU A 231 17.01 19.79 27.52
CA LEU A 231 16.44 21.05 28.00
C LEU A 231 17.43 21.82 28.88
N LYS A 232 18.09 21.16 29.83
CA LYS A 232 19.11 21.77 30.68
C LYS A 232 20.29 22.29 29.86
N LYS A 233 20.78 21.50 28.90
CA LYS A 233 21.88 21.91 28.01
C LYS A 233 21.53 23.14 27.18
N ARG A 234 20.30 23.22 26.64
CA ARG A 234 19.84 24.36 25.84
C ARG A 234 19.56 25.61 26.67
N GLY A 235 19.02 25.46 27.89
CA GLY A 235 18.85 26.59 28.82
C GLY A 235 20.18 27.25 29.17
N ASN A 236 21.20 26.45 29.50
CA ASN A 236 22.54 26.95 29.80
C ASN A 236 23.23 27.66 28.62
N ILE A 237 22.86 27.34 27.37
CA ILE A 237 23.40 28.01 26.18
C ILE A 237 22.75 29.38 26.01
N LEU A 238 21.43 29.47 26.16
CA LEU A 238 20.69 30.74 26.05
C LEU A 238 21.15 31.75 27.11
N GLU A 239 21.40 31.32 28.35
CA GLU A 239 21.94 32.18 29.41
C GLU A 239 23.35 32.68 29.12
N LYS A 240 24.17 31.93 28.35
CA LYS A 240 25.53 32.32 27.97
C LYS A 240 25.63 33.19 26.71
N THR A 241 24.60 33.21 25.87
CA THR A 241 24.58 34.02 24.63
C THR A 241 23.99 35.42 24.84
N VAL A 242 23.32 35.64 25.97
CA VAL A 242 22.72 36.95 26.35
C VAL A 242 23.67 37.79 27.23
N LEU A 243 24.82 37.23 27.61
CA LEU A 243 25.95 37.91 28.27
C LEU A 243 27.04 38.22 27.24
#